data_AF-A0A9P7S4Y0-F1
#
_entry.id   AF-A0A9P7S4Y0-F1
#
_cell.length_a   1.000
_cell.length_b   1.000
_cell.length_c   1.000
_cell.angle_alpha   90.00
_cell.angle_beta   90.00
_cell.angle_gamma   90.00
#
_symmetry.space_group_name_H-M   'P 1'
#
loop_
_entity.id
_entity.type
_entity.pdbx_description
1 polymer ?
#
loop_
_entity_poly.entity_id
_entity_poly.type
_entity_poly.pdbx_seq_one_letter_code
_entity_poly.pdbx_strand_id
1 'polypeptide(L)'
;MAFSSVGKKKIAAHVFLLLINILVLALSSRINQFQEFFFVADLFPFALSIVTLVLLCTMLAFDLTSSNSYIGRAQIEIGIFAVMSILWLAFNAFSTSRWRDVPFQCGAIPQEYSDIRTWCKDLQALKAFVWVEWLTFSLITAIIARYTILQNARGHKHIFKMPLSRFNPTEESGFGFNPQHWSTEKY
;
A
#
# COMPACT_ATOMS: atom_id res chain seq x y z
N MET A 1 0.07 -24.20 -3.68
CA MET A 1 -0.38 -23.84 -2.32
C MET A 1 -1.49 -22.79 -2.41
N ALA A 2 -2.68 -23.06 -1.88
CA ALA A 2 -3.83 -22.15 -1.98
C ALA A 2 -3.72 -20.97 -0.98
N PHE A 3 -4.20 -19.79 -1.37
CA PHE A 3 -4.32 -18.64 -0.46
C PHE A 3 -5.54 -18.81 0.45
N SER A 4 -5.42 -18.39 1.71
CA SER A 4 -6.57 -18.36 2.62
C SER A 4 -7.59 -17.31 2.18
N SER A 5 -8.84 -17.40 2.63
CA SER A 5 -9.88 -16.40 2.33
C SER A 5 -9.44 -14.99 2.75
N VAL A 6 -8.77 -14.88 3.89
CA VAL A 6 -8.18 -13.62 4.39
C VAL A 6 -7.01 -13.19 3.51
N GLY A 7 -6.14 -14.12 3.11
CA GLY A 7 -5.04 -13.83 2.20
C GLY A 7 -5.49 -13.31 0.84
N LYS A 8 -6.57 -13.83 0.27
CA LYS A 8 -7.14 -13.30 -0.98
C LYS A 8 -7.61 -11.85 -0.83
N LYS A 9 -8.30 -11.52 0.27
CA LYS A 9 -8.75 -10.15 0.57
C LYS A 9 -7.57 -9.20 0.78
N LYS A 10 -6.54 -9.66 1.49
CA LYS A 10 -5.29 -8.92 1.67
C LYS A 10 -4.63 -8.59 0.32
N ILE A 11 -4.43 -9.61 -0.53
CA ILE A 11 -3.81 -9.41 -1.86
C ILE A 11 -4.66 -8.45 -2.70
N ALA A 12 -5.98 -8.58 -2.69
CA ALA A 12 -6.87 -7.65 -3.38
C ALA A 12 -6.68 -6.20 -2.88
N ALA A 13 -6.55 -5.99 -1.56
CA ALA A 13 -6.28 -4.68 -0.99
C ALA A 13 -4.91 -4.11 -1.41
N HIS A 14 -3.86 -4.95 -1.45
CA HIS A 14 -2.53 -4.54 -1.92
C HIS A 14 -2.54 -4.19 -3.41
N VAL A 15 -3.24 -4.95 -4.25
CA VAL A 15 -3.40 -4.66 -5.69
C VAL A 15 -4.18 -3.37 -5.89
N PHE A 16 -5.26 -3.15 -5.13
CA PHE A 16 -6.01 -1.89 -5.18
C PHE A 16 -5.15 -0.68 -4.81
N LEU A 17 -4.37 -0.79 -3.72
CA LEU A 17 -3.44 0.24 -3.31
C LEU A 17 -2.34 0.48 -4.37
N LEU A 18 -1.82 -0.58 -4.99
CA LEU A 18 -0.85 -0.48 -6.08
C LEU A 18 -1.41 0.30 -7.28
N LEU A 19 -2.67 0.05 -7.66
CA LEU A 19 -3.32 0.77 -8.75
C LEU A 19 -3.49 2.26 -8.43
N ILE A 20 -3.92 2.61 -7.21
CA ILE A 20 -4.01 4.02 -6.78
C ILE A 20 -2.62 4.66 -6.83
N ASN A 21 -1.59 3.99 -6.30
CA ASN A 21 -0.23 4.52 -6.29
C ASN A 21 0.33 4.76 -7.70
N ILE A 22 0.01 3.90 -8.67
CA ILE A 22 0.39 4.11 -10.08
C ILE A 22 -0.27 5.38 -10.64
N LEU A 23 -1.54 5.63 -10.32
CA LEU A 23 -2.23 6.85 -10.73
C LEU A 23 -1.58 8.09 -10.10
N VAL A 24 -1.24 8.03 -8.80
CA VAL A 24 -0.55 9.13 -8.10
C VAL A 24 0.85 9.36 -8.70
N LEU A 25 1.60 8.29 -9.01
CA LEU A 25 2.90 8.38 -9.66
C LEU A 25 2.81 9.05 -11.03
N ALA A 26 1.82 8.65 -11.85
CA ALA A 26 1.63 9.22 -13.19
C ALA A 26 1.23 10.70 -13.13
N LEU A 27 0.27 11.06 -12.26
CA LEU A 27 -0.18 12.44 -12.09
C LEU A 27 0.92 13.33 -11.53
N SER A 28 1.63 12.88 -10.49
CA SER A 28 2.73 13.63 -9.90
C SER A 28 3.91 13.80 -10.85
N SER A 29 4.22 12.80 -11.68
CA SER A 29 5.23 12.92 -12.74
C SER A 29 4.86 14.02 -13.74
N ARG A 30 3.60 14.04 -14.21
CA ARG A 30 3.12 15.04 -15.17
C ARG A 30 3.14 16.46 -14.61
N ILE A 31 2.72 16.63 -13.35
CA ILE A 31 2.73 17.95 -12.67
C ILE A 31 4.15 18.46 -12.48
N ASN A 32 5.07 17.60 -12.05
CA ASN A 32 6.47 17.99 -11.83
C ASN A 32 7.20 18.30 -13.16
N GLN A 33 6.85 17.63 -14.26
CA GLN A 33 7.39 17.94 -15.58
C GLN A 33 7.02 19.37 -16.02
N PHE A 34 5.80 19.84 -15.73
CA PHE A 34 5.38 21.21 -16.03
C PHE A 34 6.16 22.27 -15.24
N GLN A 35 6.67 21.91 -14.06
CA GLN A 35 7.44 22.80 -13.18
C GLN A 35 8.97 22.59 -13.30
N GLU A 36 9.42 21.82 -14.29
CA GLU A 36 10.83 21.45 -14.49
C GLU A 36 11.50 20.88 -13.23
N PHE A 37 10.73 20.21 -12.36
CA PHE A 37 11.20 19.66 -11.08
C PHE A 37 11.83 20.70 -10.13
N PHE A 38 11.57 22.00 -10.32
CA PHE A 38 12.27 23.06 -9.57
C PHE A 38 11.86 23.13 -8.09
N PHE A 39 10.62 22.76 -7.77
CA PHE A 39 10.09 22.84 -6.40
C PHE A 39 10.13 21.48 -5.70
N VAL A 40 11.11 21.29 -4.82
CA VAL A 40 11.27 20.06 -3.99
C VAL A 40 9.99 19.69 -3.23
N ALA A 41 9.18 20.68 -2.85
CA ALA A 41 7.91 20.47 -2.14
C ALA A 41 6.85 19.71 -2.96
N ASP A 42 6.85 19.87 -4.28
CA ASP A 42 5.89 19.21 -5.19
C ASP A 42 6.42 17.81 -5.62
N LEU A 43 7.67 17.49 -5.25
CA LEU A 43 8.32 16.21 -5.48
C LEU A 43 7.98 15.13 -4.44
N PHE A 44 7.42 15.52 -3.27
CA PHE A 44 7.12 14.55 -2.20
C PHE A 44 6.14 13.45 -2.63
N PRO A 45 4.98 13.75 -3.24
CA PRO A 45 4.06 12.70 -3.71
C PRO A 45 4.73 11.78 -4.74
N PHE A 46 5.56 12.33 -5.63
CA PHE A 46 6.29 11.55 -6.62
C PHE A 46 7.29 10.59 -5.98
N ALA A 47 8.14 11.09 -5.08
CA ALA A 47 9.14 10.27 -4.38
C ALA A 47 8.48 9.21 -3.48
N LEU A 48 7.44 9.57 -2.72
CA LEU A 48 6.69 8.63 -1.90
C LEU A 48 5.98 7.57 -2.72
N SER A 49 5.47 7.91 -3.91
CA SER A 49 4.87 6.91 -4.80
C SER A 49 5.89 5.92 -5.35
N ILE A 50 7.12 6.35 -5.64
CA ILE A 50 8.20 5.43 -6.05
C ILE A 50 8.55 4.47 -4.90
N VAL A 51 8.76 5.00 -3.68
CA VAL A 51 9.05 4.16 -2.50
C VAL A 51 7.91 3.18 -2.24
N THR A 52 6.67 3.66 -2.30
CA THR A 52 5.47 2.83 -2.17
C THR A 52 5.41 1.73 -3.23
N LEU A 53 5.71 2.07 -4.49
CA LEU A 53 5.70 1.13 -5.61
C LEU A 53 6.68 -0.01 -5.39
N VAL A 54 7.94 0.32 -5.07
CA VAL A 54 8.99 -0.67 -4.81
C VAL A 54 8.57 -1.56 -3.64
N LEU A 55 8.14 -0.96 -2.54
CA LEU A 55 7.74 -1.68 -1.34
C LEU A 55 6.56 -2.64 -1.60
N LEU A 56 5.48 -2.16 -2.25
CA LEU A 56 4.31 -2.98 -2.55
C LEU A 56 4.64 -4.11 -3.52
N CYS A 57 5.42 -3.83 -4.57
CA CYS A 57 5.88 -4.85 -5.51
C CYS A 57 6.72 -5.91 -4.80
N THR A 58 7.62 -5.52 -3.90
CA THR A 58 8.42 -6.45 -3.10
C THR A 58 7.53 -7.30 -2.19
N MET A 59 6.61 -6.69 -1.44
CA MET A 59 5.68 -7.42 -0.55
C MET A 59 4.82 -8.43 -1.33
N LEU A 60 4.24 -8.00 -2.46
CA LEU A 60 3.44 -8.85 -3.34
C LEU A 60 4.28 -9.99 -3.93
N ALA A 61 5.47 -9.70 -4.43
CA ALA A 61 6.37 -10.72 -4.98
C ALA A 61 6.71 -11.78 -3.92
N PHE A 62 7.01 -11.38 -2.68
CA PHE A 62 7.27 -12.31 -1.59
C PHE A 62 6.05 -13.14 -1.17
N ASP A 63 4.84 -12.56 -1.17
CA ASP A 63 3.60 -13.31 -0.90
C ASP A 63 3.30 -14.37 -1.97
N LEU A 64 3.63 -14.07 -3.23
CA LEU A 64 3.40 -14.98 -4.36
C LEU A 64 4.46 -16.08 -4.46
N THR A 65 5.72 -15.75 -4.16
CA THR A 65 6.87 -16.66 -4.36
C THR A 65 7.23 -17.47 -3.12
N SER A 66 7.00 -16.95 -1.91
CA SER A 66 7.42 -17.61 -0.66
C SER A 66 6.23 -18.03 0.20
N SER A 67 6.26 -19.27 0.68
CA SER A 67 5.27 -19.78 1.64
C SER A 67 5.48 -19.25 3.06
N ASN A 68 6.68 -18.79 3.39
CA ASN A 68 7.06 -18.32 4.72
C ASN A 68 7.87 -17.02 4.65
N SER A 69 7.32 -15.99 4.01
CA SER A 69 7.94 -14.67 3.97
C SER A 69 7.87 -13.98 5.34
N TYR A 70 9.02 -13.50 5.82
CA TYR A 70 9.07 -12.68 7.05
C TYR A 70 8.34 -11.35 6.86
N ILE A 71 8.43 -10.76 5.67
CA ILE A 71 7.78 -9.48 5.34
C ILE A 71 6.25 -9.62 5.33
N GLY A 72 5.73 -10.81 5.00
CA GLY A 72 4.28 -11.08 4.99
C GLY A 72 3.65 -11.32 6.37
N ARG A 73 4.44 -11.26 7.46
CA ARG A 73 3.95 -11.43 8.84
C ARG A 73 3.24 -10.17 9.31
N ALA A 74 2.15 -10.36 10.05
CA ALA A 74 1.29 -9.27 10.52
C ALA A 74 2.04 -8.10 11.18
N GLN A 75 3.03 -8.38 12.03
CA GLN A 75 3.79 -7.34 12.74
C GLN A 75 4.56 -6.43 11.79
N ILE A 76 5.20 -7.01 10.77
CA ILE A 76 6.00 -6.27 9.80
C ILE A 76 5.09 -5.48 8.87
N GLU A 77 3.99 -6.08 8.39
CA GLU A 77 3.04 -5.39 7.53
C GLU A 77 2.37 -4.21 8.23
N ILE A 78 1.95 -4.38 9.49
CA ILE A 78 1.39 -3.30 10.30
C ILE A 78 2.42 -2.18 10.46
N GLY A 79 3.67 -2.51 10.79
CA GLY A 79 4.73 -1.52 10.95
C GLY A 79 5.00 -0.73 9.67
N ILE A 80 5.13 -1.44 8.55
CA ILE A 80 5.36 -0.84 7.23
C ILE A 80 4.19 0.08 6.85
N PHE A 81 2.94 -0.40 6.90
CA PHE A 81 1.79 0.41 6.50
C PHE A 81 1.48 1.55 7.46
N ALA A 82 1.77 1.40 8.75
CA ALA A 82 1.66 2.49 9.71
C ALA A 82 2.67 3.62 9.41
N VAL A 83 3.94 3.26 9.15
CA VAL A 83 4.98 4.24 8.78
C VAL A 83 4.61 4.93 7.47
N MET A 84 4.22 4.17 6.44
CA MET A 84 3.80 4.75 5.17
C MET A 84 2.57 5.65 5.34
N SER A 85 1.58 5.27 6.15
CA SER A 85 0.41 6.10 6.46
C SER A 85 0.82 7.44 7.09
N ILE A 86 1.74 7.44 8.06
CA ILE A 86 2.21 8.67 8.71
C ILE A 86 2.96 9.57 7.72
N LEU A 87 3.85 9.00 6.90
CA LEU A 87 4.59 9.76 5.89
C LEU A 87 3.63 10.37 4.87
N TRP A 88 2.71 9.57 4.33
CA TRP A 88 1.69 10.06 3.40
C TRP A 88 0.85 11.16 4.03
N LEU A 89 0.40 11.04 5.28
CA LEU A 89 -0.35 12.09 5.97
C LEU A 89 0.45 13.40 6.05
N ALA A 90 1.69 13.32 6.56
CA ALA A 90 2.51 14.50 6.82
C ALA A 90 2.84 15.26 5.53
N PHE A 91 3.31 14.55 4.50
CA PHE A 91 3.69 15.17 3.24
C PHE A 91 2.47 15.61 2.41
N ASN A 92 1.36 14.87 2.44
CA ASN A 92 0.13 15.29 1.75
C ASN A 92 -0.48 16.53 2.38
N ALA A 93 -0.45 16.66 3.71
CA ALA A 93 -0.90 17.85 4.40
C ALA A 93 -0.04 19.06 3.98
N PHE A 94 1.28 18.90 3.94
CA PHE A 94 2.21 19.92 3.49
C PHE A 94 1.95 20.34 2.03
N SER A 95 1.95 19.41 1.08
CA SER A 95 1.70 19.70 -0.35
C SER A 95 0.30 20.31 -0.57
N THR A 96 -0.73 19.80 0.10
CA THR A 96 -2.09 20.35 0.00
C THR A 96 -2.17 21.79 0.50
N SER A 97 -1.46 22.14 1.58
CA SER A 97 -1.43 23.51 2.10
C SER A 97 -0.81 24.51 1.13
N ARG A 98 0.19 24.08 0.36
CA ARG A 98 0.85 24.88 -0.68
C ARG A 98 -0.07 25.11 -1.88
N TRP A 99 -0.91 24.14 -2.20
CA TRP A 99 -1.89 24.25 -3.30
C TRP A 99 -3.20 24.91 -2.88
N ARG A 100 -3.26 25.58 -1.72
CA ARG A 100 -4.49 26.21 -1.22
C ARG A 100 -5.05 27.28 -2.16
N ASP A 101 -4.16 27.97 -2.88
CA ASP A 101 -4.50 29.11 -3.73
C ASP A 101 -4.81 28.68 -5.18
N VAL A 102 -4.72 27.38 -5.48
CA VAL A 102 -5.10 26.83 -6.79
C VAL A 102 -6.62 26.75 -6.88
N PRO A 103 -7.26 27.38 -7.88
CA PRO A 103 -8.70 27.40 -8.00
C PRO A 103 -9.26 25.99 -8.24
N PHE A 104 -10.41 25.69 -7.64
CA PHE A 104 -11.14 24.45 -7.90
C PHE A 104 -11.77 24.43 -9.30
N GLN A 105 -12.10 25.60 -9.85
CA GLN A 105 -12.74 25.74 -11.16
C GLN A 105 -11.70 25.90 -12.28
N CYS A 106 -10.96 24.84 -12.59
CA CYS A 106 -9.98 24.86 -13.68
C CYS A 106 -10.60 25.20 -15.06
N GLY A 107 -11.91 25.00 -15.23
CA GLY A 107 -12.63 25.35 -16.46
C GLY A 107 -12.74 26.86 -16.72
N ALA A 108 -12.59 27.69 -15.69
CA ALA A 108 -12.65 29.15 -15.81
C ALA A 108 -11.38 29.76 -16.44
N ILE A 109 -10.27 29.01 -16.50
CA ILE A 109 -9.03 29.44 -17.15
C ILE A 109 -9.30 29.61 -18.65
N PRO A 110 -8.98 30.76 -19.29
CA PRO A 110 -9.23 30.99 -20.72
C PRO A 110 -8.67 29.90 -21.64
N GLN A 111 -9.29 29.71 -22.81
CA GLN A 111 -8.87 28.66 -23.76
C GLN A 111 -7.44 28.86 -24.28
N GLU A 112 -6.95 30.11 -24.31
CA GLU A 112 -5.59 30.48 -24.71
C GLU A 112 -4.52 29.84 -23.81
N TYR A 113 -4.88 29.43 -22.59
CA TYR A 113 -3.99 28.79 -21.61
C TYR A 113 -4.35 27.31 -21.39
N SER A 114 -4.43 26.54 -22.47
CA SER A 114 -4.80 25.12 -22.43
C SER A 114 -3.91 24.27 -21.53
N ASP A 115 -2.62 24.58 -21.46
CA ASP A 115 -1.64 23.81 -20.69
C ASP A 115 -1.83 24.03 -19.20
N ILE A 116 -2.03 25.28 -18.77
CA ILE A 116 -2.33 25.64 -17.37
C ILE A 116 -3.66 25.04 -16.93
N ARG A 117 -4.67 25.05 -17.82
CA ARG A 117 -5.97 24.41 -17.55
C ARG A 117 -5.80 22.91 -17.30
N THR A 118 -4.95 22.26 -18.09
CA THR A 118 -4.71 20.82 -17.97
C THR A 118 -3.91 20.50 -16.71
N TRP A 119 -2.84 21.26 -16.44
CA TRP A 119 -2.07 21.20 -15.20
C TRP A 119 -2.97 21.37 -13.96
N CYS A 120 -3.89 22.34 -13.97
CA CYS A 120 -4.83 22.55 -12.88
C CYS A 120 -5.73 21.32 -12.66
N LYS A 121 -6.27 20.72 -13.73
CA LYS A 121 -7.09 19.51 -13.64
C LYS A 121 -6.30 18.33 -13.06
N ASP A 122 -5.08 18.13 -13.53
CA ASP A 122 -4.20 17.07 -13.06
C ASP A 122 -3.84 17.28 -11.59
N LEU A 123 -3.59 18.51 -11.16
CA LEU A 123 -3.28 18.86 -9.78
C LEU A 123 -4.47 18.61 -8.84
N GLN A 124 -5.69 18.95 -9.27
CA GLN A 124 -6.90 18.62 -8.50
C GLN A 124 -7.11 17.11 -8.39
N ALA A 125 -6.85 16.35 -9.48
CA ALA A 125 -6.90 14.90 -9.44
C ALA A 125 -5.83 14.34 -8.49
N LEU A 126 -4.58 14.80 -8.59
CA LEU A 126 -3.49 14.38 -7.69
C LEU A 126 -3.87 14.65 -6.23
N LYS A 127 -4.36 15.85 -5.91
CA LYS A 127 -4.82 16.22 -4.58
C LYS A 127 -5.85 15.23 -4.05
N ALA A 128 -6.83 14.81 -4.84
CA ALA A 128 -7.81 13.81 -4.40
C ALA A 128 -7.16 12.43 -4.18
N PHE A 129 -6.36 11.94 -5.14
CA PHE A 129 -5.80 10.60 -5.08
C PHE A 129 -4.78 10.40 -3.97
N VAL A 130 -3.97 11.42 -3.62
CA VAL A 130 -3.03 11.30 -2.49
C VAL A 130 -3.74 11.09 -1.15
N TRP A 131 -4.91 11.72 -0.96
CA TRP A 131 -5.73 11.50 0.24
C TRP A 131 -6.41 10.13 0.23
N VAL A 132 -6.87 9.66 -0.93
CA VAL A 132 -7.41 8.30 -1.09
C VAL A 132 -6.34 7.25 -0.79
N GLU A 133 -5.10 7.48 -1.23
CA GLU A 133 -3.96 6.60 -0.96
C GLU A 133 -3.66 6.53 0.55
N TRP A 134 -3.56 7.68 1.22
CA TRP A 134 -3.39 7.74 2.67
C TRP A 134 -4.52 7.01 3.42
N LEU A 135 -5.78 7.23 3.04
CA LEU A 135 -6.92 6.55 3.63
C LEU A 135 -6.82 5.03 3.44
N THR A 136 -6.38 4.58 2.26
CA THR A 136 -6.23 3.16 1.95
C THR A 136 -5.14 2.53 2.83
N PHE A 137 -3.96 3.14 2.96
CA PHE A 137 -2.92 2.69 3.90
C PHE A 137 -3.43 2.59 5.35
N SER A 138 -4.14 3.62 5.79
CA SER A 138 -4.66 3.72 7.16
C SER A 138 -5.71 2.65 7.45
N LEU A 139 -6.62 2.41 6.50
CA LEU A 139 -7.65 1.37 6.60
C LEU A 139 -7.04 -0.03 6.57
N ILE A 140 -6.09 -0.31 5.68
CA ILE A 140 -5.39 -1.59 5.64
C ILE A 140 -4.69 -1.86 6.98
N THR A 141 -3.96 -0.87 7.50
CA THR A 141 -3.28 -0.95 8.80
C THR A 141 -4.27 -1.26 9.92
N ALA A 142 -5.37 -0.51 10.02
CA ALA A 142 -6.38 -0.69 11.05
C ALA A 142 -7.08 -2.05 10.97
N ILE A 143 -7.41 -2.52 9.75
CA ILE A 143 -8.05 -3.83 9.53
C ILE A 143 -7.10 -4.96 9.91
N ILE A 144 -5.84 -4.90 9.48
CA ILE A 144 -4.83 -5.93 9.82
C ILE A 144 -4.57 -5.94 11.32
N ALA A 145 -4.39 -4.77 11.95
CA ALA A 145 -4.17 -4.66 13.39
C ALA A 145 -5.36 -5.23 14.18
N ARG A 146 -6.59 -4.80 13.85
CA ARG A 146 -7.81 -5.32 14.48
C ARG A 146 -7.94 -6.83 14.30
N TYR A 147 -7.75 -7.32 13.08
CA TYR A 147 -7.83 -8.76 12.80
C TYR A 147 -6.80 -9.54 13.63
N THR A 148 -5.56 -9.04 13.68
CA THR A 148 -4.47 -9.72 14.40
C THR A 148 -4.70 -9.74 15.91
N ILE A 149 -5.15 -8.63 16.48
CA ILE A 149 -5.50 -8.54 17.91
C ILE A 149 -6.65 -9.50 18.24
N LEU A 150 -7.69 -9.55 17.42
CA LEU A 150 -8.83 -10.45 17.62
C LEU A 150 -8.44 -11.93 17.58
N GLN A 151 -7.57 -12.33 16.65
CA GLN A 151 -7.11 -13.71 16.56
C GLN A 151 -6.19 -14.08 17.73
N ASN A 152 -5.33 -13.16 18.16
CA ASN A 152 -4.51 -13.36 19.35
C ASN A 152 -5.37 -13.51 20.62
N ALA A 153 -6.40 -12.68 20.78
CA ALA A 153 -7.34 -12.77 21.90
C ALA A 153 -8.13 -14.09 21.92
N ARG A 154 -8.32 -14.72 20.76
CA ARG A 154 -8.95 -16.05 20.62
C ARG A 154 -7.99 -17.22 20.85
N GLY A 155 -6.72 -16.96 21.19
CA GLY A 155 -5.72 -17.99 21.45
C GLY A 155 -4.92 -18.44 20.22
N HIS A 156 -5.20 -17.91 19.02
CA HIS A 156 -4.46 -18.23 17.78
C HIS A 156 -3.12 -17.48 17.71
N LYS A 157 -2.19 -17.80 18.62
CA LYS A 157 -0.89 -17.12 18.76
C LYS A 157 0.05 -17.32 17.56
N HIS A 158 -0.21 -18.32 16.71
CA HIS A 158 0.59 -18.58 15.50
C HIS A 158 0.41 -17.52 14.40
N ILE A 159 -0.59 -16.63 14.53
CA ILE A 159 -0.78 -15.49 13.60
C ILE A 159 0.47 -14.62 13.45
N PHE A 160 1.30 -14.53 14.48
CA PHE A 160 2.54 -13.75 14.46
C PHE A 160 3.72 -14.52 13.87
N LYS A 161 3.61 -15.84 13.73
CA LYS A 161 4.71 -16.71 13.28
C LYS A 161 4.65 -17.00 11.78
N MET A 162 3.53 -16.72 11.12
CA MET A 162 3.31 -17.04 9.72
C MET A 162 2.79 -15.84 8.91
N PRO A 163 2.90 -15.87 7.58
CA PRO A 163 2.34 -14.83 6.73
C PRO A 163 0.80 -14.77 6.81
N LEU A 164 0.23 -13.57 6.84
CA LEU A 164 -1.23 -13.35 6.84
C LEU A 164 -1.90 -13.94 5.60
N SER A 165 -1.19 -13.97 4.47
CA SER A 165 -1.66 -14.55 3.21
C SER A 165 -1.95 -16.05 3.29
N ARG A 166 -1.34 -16.73 4.27
CA ARG A 166 -1.46 -18.18 4.53
C ARG A 166 -2.11 -18.51 5.86
N PHE A 167 -2.42 -17.50 6.69
CA PHE A 167 -2.99 -17.75 8.01
C PHE A 167 -4.33 -18.48 7.93
N ASN A 168 -4.43 -19.58 8.67
CA ASN A 168 -5.63 -20.37 8.86
C ASN A 168 -5.87 -20.56 10.37
N PRO A 169 -7.02 -20.09 10.92
CA PRO A 169 -7.29 -20.23 12.35
C PRO A 169 -7.56 -21.67 12.78
N THR A 170 -7.94 -22.56 11.86
CA THR A 170 -8.23 -23.98 12.18
C THR A 170 -7.00 -24.87 12.13
N GLU A 171 -5.90 -24.41 11.56
CA GLU A 171 -4.62 -25.10 11.68
C GLU A 171 -4.12 -24.86 13.10
N GLU A 172 -4.14 -25.90 13.93
CA GLU A 172 -3.44 -25.89 15.21
C GLU A 172 -1.98 -25.53 14.95
N SER A 173 -1.33 -24.90 15.92
CA SER A 173 0.09 -24.57 15.91
C SER A 173 1.00 -25.81 15.98
N GLY A 174 0.62 -26.88 15.29
CA GLY A 174 1.45 -28.00 14.93
C GLY A 174 2.49 -27.55 13.92
N PHE A 175 3.50 -26.83 14.41
CA PHE A 175 4.87 -27.06 13.95
C PHE A 175 5.32 -28.47 14.38
N GLY A 176 4.45 -29.46 14.17
CA GLY A 176 4.77 -30.86 14.20
C GLY A 176 5.42 -31.12 12.86
N PHE A 177 6.75 -31.20 12.88
CA PHE A 177 7.50 -31.94 11.90
C PHE A 177 6.73 -33.24 11.63
N ASN A 178 6.03 -33.35 10.50
CA ASN A 178 5.39 -34.59 10.12
C ASN A 178 6.50 -35.45 9.51
N PRO A 179 7.11 -36.40 10.24
CA PRO A 179 8.23 -37.17 9.72
C PRO A 179 7.78 -38.18 8.65
N GLN A 180 6.46 -38.28 8.38
CA GLN A 180 5.88 -39.31 7.53
C GLN A 180 6.20 -39.17 6.04
N HIS A 181 6.94 -38.16 5.58
CA HIS A 181 7.35 -38.10 4.17
C HIS A 181 8.68 -38.81 3.86
N TRP A 182 9.42 -39.34 4.85
CA TRP A 182 10.73 -39.98 4.61
C TRP A 182 10.73 -41.52 4.64
N SER A 183 9.58 -42.20 4.59
CA SER A 183 9.52 -43.66 4.77
C SER A 183 9.19 -44.51 3.53
N THR A 184 9.32 -43.99 2.30
CA THR A 184 9.06 -44.80 1.08
C THR A 184 10.09 -44.64 -0.04
N GLU A 185 11.38 -44.65 0.32
CA GLU A 185 12.45 -44.95 -0.63
C GLU A 185 13.31 -46.11 -0.08
N LYS A 186 12.68 -47.28 -0.01
CA LYS A 186 13.37 -48.57 -0.07
C LYS A 186 12.59 -49.38 -1.09
N TYR A 187 13.16 -49.55 -2.28
CA TYR A 187 13.32 -50.78 -3.05
C TYR A 187 13.74 -50.43 -4.47
#